data_AF-A0A2N5A6Q7-F1
#
_entry.id   AF-A0A2N5A6Q7-F1
#
_cell.length_a   1.000
_cell.length_b   1.000
_cell.length_c   1.000
_cell.angle_alpha   90.00
_cell.angle_beta   90.00
_cell.angle_gamma   90.00
#
_symmetry.space_group_name_H-M   'P 1'
#
loop_
_entity.id
_entity.type
_entity.pdbx_description
1 polymer ?
#
loop_
_entity_poly.entity_id
_entity_poly.type
_entity_poly.pdbx_seq_one_letter_code
_entity_poly.pdbx_strand_id
1 'polypeptide(L)' 'LGLSAVISSSIESSLGLTQLARVAAWLTPQTIPGLDTLALMSAQLVRPWPESTLPMINIDALEPLL' A
#
# COMPACT_ATOMS: atom_id res chain seq x y z
N LEU A 1 25.26 -0.96 -13.78
CA LEU A 1 25.19 -0.70 -12.32
C LEU A 1 24.95 -1.98 -11.53
N GLY A 2 24.15 -2.95 -11.99
CA GLY A 2 23.99 -4.24 -11.29
C GLY A 2 23.35 -4.12 -9.90
N LEU A 3 22.56 -3.06 -9.70
CA LEU A 3 21.93 -2.74 -8.42
C LEU A 3 20.54 -3.38 -8.34
N SER A 4 20.18 -3.81 -7.13
CA SER A 4 18.80 -4.15 -6.79
C SER A 4 18.03 -2.89 -6.43
N ALA A 5 16.82 -2.76 -6.96
CA ALA A 5 15.90 -1.67 -6.61
C ALA A 5 14.74 -2.26 -5.82
N VAL A 6 14.44 -1.66 -4.67
CA VAL A 6 13.33 -2.08 -3.80
C VAL A 6 12.32 -0.94 -3.73
N ILE A 7 11.09 -1.21 -4.16
CA ILE A 7 9.96 -0.33 -3.86
C ILE A 7 9.61 -0.51 -2.38
N SER A 8 9.66 0.57 -1.62
CA SER A 8 9.49 0.55 -0.16
C SER A 8 8.33 1.45 0.24
N SER A 9 7.63 1.04 1.30
CA SER A 9 6.62 1.84 1.97
C SER A 9 7.25 3.02 2.73
N SER A 10 6.52 4.13 2.79
CA SER A 10 6.71 5.27 3.71
C SER A 10 5.54 5.38 4.70
N ILE A 11 4.91 4.26 5.03
CA ILE A 11 3.72 4.14 5.88
C ILE A 11 2.48 4.75 5.19
N GLU A 12 2.32 4.50 3.89
CA GLU A 12 1.11 4.87 3.17
C GLU A 12 -0.12 4.08 3.68
N SER A 13 -1.31 4.63 3.44
CA SER A 13 -2.56 3.89 3.63
C SER A 13 -2.66 2.68 2.69
N SER A 14 -3.62 1.78 2.93
CA SER A 14 -3.88 0.63 2.07
C SER A 14 -4.05 0.98 0.58
N LEU A 15 -4.65 2.15 0.26
CA LEU A 15 -4.72 2.64 -1.12
C LEU A 15 -3.33 2.86 -1.74
N GLY A 16 -2.43 3.53 -1.02
CA GLY A 16 -1.06 3.76 -1.47
C GLY A 16 -0.26 2.45 -1.53
N LEU A 17 -0.36 1.59 -0.53
CA LEU A 17 0.33 0.29 -0.49
C LEU A 17 -0.05 -0.58 -1.68
N THR A 18 -1.33 -0.67 -2.06
CA THR A 18 -1.74 -1.44 -3.24
C THR A 18 -1.24 -0.83 -4.56
N GLN A 19 -1.04 0.49 -4.63
CA GLN A 19 -0.38 1.12 -5.78
C GLN A 19 1.11 0.76 -5.81
N LEU A 20 1.81 0.82 -4.67
CA LEU A 20 3.21 0.40 -4.57
C LEU A 20 3.39 -1.08 -4.93
N ALA A 21 2.48 -1.96 -4.51
CA ALA A 21 2.50 -3.37 -4.88
C ALA A 21 2.40 -3.56 -6.41
N ARG A 22 1.53 -2.79 -7.08
CA ARG A 22 1.42 -2.80 -8.55
C ARG A 22 2.67 -2.23 -9.23
N VAL A 23 3.26 -1.16 -8.68
CA VAL A 23 4.50 -0.58 -9.19
C VAL A 23 5.67 -1.55 -9.04
N ALA A 24 5.78 -2.23 -7.89
CA ALA A 24 6.79 -3.25 -7.65
C ALA A 24 6.65 -4.43 -8.62
N ALA A 25 5.43 -4.94 -8.81
CA ALA A 25 5.17 -6.01 -9.77
C ALA A 25 5.50 -5.58 -11.22
N TRP A 26 5.33 -4.30 -11.55
CA TRP A 26 5.66 -3.77 -12.88
C TRP A 26 7.15 -3.55 -13.08
N LEU A 27 7.81 -2.80 -12.17
CA LEU A 27 9.15 -2.27 -12.38
C LEU A 27 10.24 -3.13 -11.74
N THR A 28 9.92 -3.89 -10.70
CA THR A 28 10.86 -4.74 -9.95
C THR A 28 10.29 -6.15 -9.76
N PRO A 29 9.88 -6.86 -10.83
CA PRO A 29 9.13 -8.13 -10.73
C PRO A 29 9.92 -9.27 -10.06
N GLN A 30 11.25 -9.18 -10.03
CA GLN A 30 12.14 -10.16 -9.40
C GLN A 30 12.58 -9.74 -7.99
N THR A 31 12.03 -8.65 -7.45
CA THR A 31 12.40 -8.11 -6.15
C THR A 31 11.15 -7.96 -5.30
N ILE A 32 11.15 -8.63 -4.15
CA ILE A 32 10.09 -8.50 -3.16
C ILE A 32 10.11 -7.06 -2.62
N PRO A 33 8.97 -6.33 -2.63
CA PRO A 33 8.92 -4.96 -2.15
C PRO A 33 8.81 -4.90 -0.62
N GLY A 34 9.32 -3.81 -0.04
CA GLY A 34 9.27 -3.55 1.41
C GLY A 34 7.97 -2.88 1.83
N LEU A 35 6.84 -3.61 1.81
CA LEU A 35 5.50 -3.03 2.02
C LEU A 35 4.82 -3.44 3.33
N ASP A 36 5.49 -4.21 4.19
CA ASP A 36 4.94 -4.77 5.45
C ASP A 36 4.81 -3.71 6.56
N THR A 37 3.92 -2.75 6.34
CA THR A 37 3.68 -1.59 7.22
C THR A 37 2.20 -1.40 7.56
N LEU A 38 1.31 -2.11 6.87
CA LEU A 38 -0.13 -2.00 7.10
C LEU A 38 -0.53 -2.36 8.53
N ALA A 39 0.15 -3.33 9.14
CA ALA A 39 -0.10 -3.78 10.51
C ALA A 39 0.19 -2.70 11.57
N LEU A 40 0.87 -1.60 11.20
CA LEU A 40 1.08 -0.43 12.08
C LEU A 40 -0.17 0.46 12.16
N MET A 41 -1.13 0.29 11.25
CA MET A 41 -2.35 1.10 11.17
C MET A 41 -3.54 0.40 11.83
N SER A 42 -4.56 1.17 12.19
CA SER A 42 -5.79 0.64 12.78
C SER A 42 -6.92 0.41 11.78
N ALA A 43 -6.79 0.92 10.55
CA ALA A 43 -7.80 0.82 9.50
C ALA A 43 -7.19 0.92 8.11
N GLN A 44 -7.94 0.43 7.13
CA GLN A 44 -7.69 0.60 5.70
C GLN A 44 -8.50 1.79 5.19
N LEU A 45 -8.04 2.46 4.11
CA LEU A 45 -8.76 3.57 3.48
C LEU A 45 -9.00 3.30 1.99
N VAL A 46 -10.26 3.44 1.54
CA VAL A 46 -10.74 3.38 0.14
C VAL A 46 -10.54 2.05 -0.61
N ARG A 47 -9.36 1.44 -0.55
CA ARG A 47 -9.03 0.18 -1.21
C ARG A 47 -8.40 -0.79 -0.21
N PRO A 48 -8.87 -2.04 -0.13
CA PRO A 48 -8.31 -3.03 0.77
C PRO A 48 -6.97 -3.57 0.24
N TRP A 49 -6.06 -3.85 1.16
CA TRP A 49 -4.96 -4.78 0.97
C TRP A 49 -5.52 -6.21 1.02
N PRO A 50 -5.14 -7.10 0.09
CA PRO A 50 -5.63 -8.47 0.07
C PRO A 50 -5.47 -9.18 1.42
N GLU A 51 -6.50 -9.89 1.85
CA GLU A 51 -6.49 -10.73 3.07
C GLU A 51 -6.31 -9.97 4.40
N SER A 52 -6.20 -8.64 4.38
CA SER A 52 -6.16 -7.84 5.60
C SER A 52 -7.53 -7.83 6.29
N THR A 53 -7.53 -8.10 7.60
CA THR A 53 -8.71 -8.08 8.47
C THR A 53 -8.96 -6.73 9.12
N LEU A 54 -8.13 -5.71 8.83
CA LEU A 54 -8.32 -4.36 9.35
C LEU A 54 -9.62 -3.75 8.81
N PRO A 55 -10.34 -2.96 9.64
CA PRO A 55 -11.60 -2.33 9.24
C PRO A 55 -11.39 -1.41 8.04
N MET A 56 -12.41 -1.33 7.18
CA MET A 56 -12.38 -0.57 5.94
C MET A 56 -13.15 0.74 6.08
N ILE A 57 -12.47 1.89 5.98
CA ILE A 57 -13.10 3.21 5.89
C ILE A 57 -13.29 3.56 4.41
N ASN A 58 -14.56 3.75 4.04
CA ASN A 58 -14.94 4.14 2.67
C ASN A 58 -14.75 5.64 2.44
N ILE A 59 -14.70 6.03 1.16
CA ILE A 59 -14.50 7.43 0.76
C ILE A 59 -15.56 8.37 1.33
N ASP A 60 -16.81 7.93 1.48
CA ASP A 60 -17.93 8.73 1.99
C ASP A 60 -17.77 9.10 3.49
N ALA A 61 -16.87 8.43 4.20
CA ALA A 61 -16.55 8.71 5.60
C ALA A 61 -15.33 9.64 5.78
N LEU A 62 -14.68 10.05 4.68
CA LEU A 62 -13.53 10.96 4.70
C LEU A 62 -14.01 12.41 4.53
N GLU A 63 -13.25 13.36 5.09
CA GLU A 63 -13.53 14.79 4.93
C GLU A 63 -13.32 15.22 3.46
N PRO A 64 -14.36 15.71 2.75
CA PRO A 64 -14.20 16.26 1.42
C PRO A 64 -13.66 17.70 1.50
N LEU A 65 -12.71 18.03 0.62
CA LEU A 65 -12.13 19.39 0.53
C LEU A 65 -12.58 20.17 -0.73
N LEU A 66 -13.29 19.51 -1.65
CA LEU A 66 -13.77 20.06 -2.94
C LEU A 66 -15.25 19.76 -3.15
#